data_AF-A0ABD5R481-F1
#
_entry.id   AF-A0ABD5R481-F1
#
_cell.length_a   1.000
_cell.length_b   1.000
_cell.length_c   1.000
_cell.angle_alpha   90.00
_cell.angle_beta   90.00
_cell.angle_gamma   90.00
#
_symmetry.space_group_name_H-M   'P 1'
#
loop_
_entity.id
_entity.type
_entity.pdbx_description
1 polymer ?
#
loop_
_entity_poly.entity_id
_entity_poly.type
_entity_poly.pdbx_seq_one_letter_code
_entity_poly.pdbx_strand_id
1 'polypeptide(L)'
;MLSVAAIWARYVDRRRLTEYGLDVGPEWVRDAGVGVVVAFLAWGLALAVHLTAGWAHVSAVLSPGTAENALPFGLALIAFVGQFLFVGVWEELLFRGLILRNAAEGFRTRRVSDRGAVLAGLVASSLLFGVVHVDQATSLPALGFWVLMGTVLGSAYVMTDSLAIPVGLHFATNLAFNNVYGLSNVRPETAAIASTVLRPEFTGPTRLVGVSGLINVGAVVLIAALTTGYLTIQYDRLGVRVSSVYAPDRDSTRGGDLDQGAHARR
;
A
#
# COMPACT_ATOMS: atom_id res chain seq x y z
N MET A 1 -11.51 -13.60 -3.96
CA MET A 1 -10.22 -12.95 -3.61
C MET A 1 -10.07 -12.82 -2.10
N LEU A 2 -10.82 -11.95 -1.39
CA LEU A 2 -10.75 -11.90 0.09
C LEU A 2 -11.01 -13.25 0.78
N SER A 3 -11.97 -14.04 0.28
CA SER A 3 -12.22 -15.40 0.78
C SER A 3 -11.02 -16.33 0.57
N VAL A 4 -10.23 -16.13 -0.49
CA VAL A 4 -9.01 -16.91 -0.75
C VAL A 4 -7.93 -16.52 0.27
N ALA A 5 -7.73 -15.23 0.55
CA ALA A 5 -6.82 -14.82 1.61
C ALA A 5 -7.28 -15.30 2.99
N ALA A 6 -8.58 -15.28 3.29
CA ALA A 6 -9.11 -15.81 4.55
C ALA A 6 -8.93 -17.34 4.67
N ILE A 7 -9.14 -18.08 3.57
CA ILE A 7 -8.88 -19.52 3.49
C ILE A 7 -7.38 -19.79 3.64
N TRP A 8 -6.52 -19.04 2.96
CA TRP A 8 -5.06 -19.15 3.09
C TRP A 8 -4.61 -18.90 4.53
N ALA A 9 -5.02 -17.78 5.12
CA ALA A 9 -4.73 -17.42 6.49
C ALA A 9 -5.16 -18.52 7.46
N ARG A 10 -6.37 -19.07 7.29
CA ARG A 10 -6.91 -20.09 8.19
C ARG A 10 -6.28 -21.47 8.02
N TYR A 11 -6.10 -21.93 6.78
CA TYR A 11 -5.78 -23.33 6.49
C TYR A 11 -4.32 -23.56 6.08
N VAL A 12 -3.67 -22.56 5.48
CA VAL A 12 -2.27 -22.66 5.04
C VAL A 12 -1.34 -22.06 6.09
N ASP A 13 -1.46 -20.77 6.36
CA ASP A 13 -0.58 -20.07 7.31
C ASP A 13 -0.98 -20.33 8.77
N ARG A 14 -2.23 -20.74 9.00
CA ARG A 14 -2.85 -20.93 10.33
C ARG A 14 -2.71 -19.70 11.25
N ARG A 15 -2.83 -18.50 10.68
CA ARG A 15 -2.74 -17.20 11.36
C ARG A 15 -4.08 -16.47 11.33
N ARG A 16 -4.31 -15.62 12.34
CA ARG A 16 -5.43 -14.68 12.37
C ARG A 16 -5.15 -13.50 11.43
N LEU A 17 -6.19 -12.88 10.89
CA LEU A 17 -6.06 -11.68 10.04
C LEU A 17 -5.37 -10.52 10.77
N THR A 18 -5.57 -10.40 12.09
CA THR A 18 -4.90 -9.42 12.95
C THR A 18 -3.39 -9.57 12.94
N GLU A 19 -2.87 -10.81 12.81
CA GLU A 19 -1.43 -11.04 12.74
C GLU A 19 -0.83 -10.44 11.49
N TYR A 20 -1.58 -10.29 10.38
CA TYR A 20 -1.13 -9.63 9.16
C TYR A 20 -1.21 -8.09 9.24
N GLY A 21 -1.57 -7.52 10.38
CA GLY A 21 -1.73 -6.06 10.56
C GLY A 21 -3.13 -5.53 10.25
N LEU A 22 -4.15 -6.38 10.12
CA LEU A 22 -5.57 -5.99 10.08
C LEU A 22 -6.21 -6.00 11.48
N ASP A 23 -5.62 -5.27 12.42
CA ASP A 23 -6.18 -5.09 13.76
C ASP A 23 -7.06 -3.84 13.80
N VAL A 24 -8.32 -3.98 13.36
CA VAL A 24 -9.24 -2.84 13.19
C VAL A 24 -9.70 -2.31 14.55
N GLY A 25 -9.01 -1.28 15.03
CA GLY A 25 -9.35 -0.49 16.22
C GLY A 25 -9.17 1.02 15.99
N PRO A 26 -9.36 1.86 17.02
CA PRO A 26 -9.25 3.32 16.90
C PRO A 26 -7.91 3.80 16.35
N GLU A 27 -6.80 3.17 16.77
CA GLU A 27 -5.46 3.50 16.29
C GLU A 27 -5.26 3.13 14.82
N TRP A 28 -5.77 1.97 14.41
CA TRP A 28 -5.75 1.53 13.01
C TRP A 28 -6.55 2.48 12.13
N VAL A 29 -7.74 2.91 12.57
CA VAL A 29 -8.56 3.87 11.82
C VAL A 29 -7.87 5.23 11.73
N ARG A 30 -7.24 5.70 12.81
CA ARG A 30 -6.43 6.94 12.80
C ARG A 30 -5.31 6.86 11.76
N ASP A 31 -4.52 5.79 11.82
CA ASP A 31 -3.36 5.61 10.95
C ASP A 31 -3.75 5.43 9.48
N ALA A 32 -4.83 4.70 9.20
CA ALA A 32 -5.42 4.63 7.87
C ALA A 32 -5.91 6.01 7.40
N GLY A 33 -6.55 6.79 8.28
CA GLY A 33 -6.96 8.17 8.02
C GLY A 33 -5.79 9.08 7.70
N VAL A 34 -4.65 8.95 8.39
CA VAL A 34 -3.42 9.68 8.08
C VAL A 34 -2.91 9.32 6.70
N GLY A 35 -2.89 8.03 6.34
CA GLY A 35 -2.55 7.58 4.98
C GLY A 35 -3.45 8.24 3.93
N VAL A 36 -4.76 8.31 4.18
CA VAL A 36 -5.69 9.01 3.29
C VAL A 36 -5.31 10.48 3.11
N VAL A 37 -5.11 11.21 4.22
CA VAL A 37 -4.75 12.63 4.18
C VAL A 37 -3.44 12.87 3.41
N VAL A 38 -2.40 12.07 3.69
CA VAL A 38 -1.09 12.20 3.03
C VAL A 38 -1.22 12.03 1.51
N ALA A 39 -1.94 11.01 1.05
CA ALA A 39 -2.13 10.77 -0.38
C ALA A 39 -2.91 11.93 -1.05
N PHE A 40 -4.01 12.37 -0.45
CA PHE A 40 -4.79 13.50 -0.98
C PHE A 40 -4.00 14.80 -1.06
N LEU A 41 -3.16 15.10 -0.06
CA LEU A 41 -2.29 16.27 -0.07
C LEU A 41 -1.24 16.19 -1.18
N ALA A 42 -0.55 15.05 -1.31
CA ALA A 42 0.51 14.89 -2.30
C ALA A 42 -0.02 14.95 -3.74
N TRP A 43 -1.12 14.26 -4.03
CA TRP A 43 -1.72 14.28 -5.37
C TRP A 43 -2.40 15.61 -5.70
N GLY A 44 -2.98 16.28 -4.70
CA GLY A 44 -3.52 17.63 -4.86
C GLY A 44 -2.42 18.64 -5.21
N LEU A 45 -1.27 18.56 -4.52
CA LEU A 45 -0.10 19.37 -4.84
C LEU A 45 0.44 19.07 -6.24
N ALA A 46 0.48 17.79 -6.64
CA ALA A 46 0.87 17.42 -8.00
C ALA A 46 -0.02 18.12 -9.04
N LEU A 47 -1.35 18.05 -8.89
CA LEU A 47 -2.27 18.76 -9.78
C LEU A 47 -2.03 20.29 -9.75
N ALA A 48 -1.85 20.87 -8.56
CA ALA A 48 -1.58 22.31 -8.42
C ALA A 48 -0.32 22.73 -9.19
N VAL A 49 0.75 21.93 -9.16
CA VAL A 49 1.96 22.17 -9.96
C VAL A 49 1.66 22.15 -11.45
N HIS A 50 0.88 21.18 -11.94
CA HIS A 50 0.49 21.13 -13.35
C HIS A 50 -0.29 22.36 -13.79
N LEU A 51 -1.26 22.81 -12.98
CA LEU A 51 -2.08 23.99 -13.27
C LEU A 51 -1.24 25.27 -13.26
N THR A 52 -0.40 25.46 -12.23
CA THR A 52 0.43 26.68 -12.07
C THR A 52 1.54 26.77 -13.12
N ALA A 53 2.06 25.63 -13.60
CA ALA A 53 3.04 25.59 -14.69
C ALA A 53 2.41 25.76 -16.09
N GLY A 54 1.08 25.86 -16.19
CA GLY A 54 0.37 25.93 -17.47
C GLY A 54 0.39 24.62 -18.27
N TRP A 55 0.67 23.49 -17.61
CA TRP A 55 0.73 22.16 -18.22
C TRP A 55 -0.59 21.40 -18.16
N ALA A 56 -1.57 21.95 -17.44
CA ALA A 56 -2.93 21.46 -17.43
C ALA A 56 -3.90 22.62 -17.23
N HIS A 57 -5.15 22.39 -17.64
CA HIS A 57 -6.29 23.23 -17.25
C HIS A 57 -7.48 22.33 -16.91
N VAL A 58 -8.38 22.80 -16.04
CA VAL A 58 -9.58 22.04 -15.66
C VAL A 58 -10.66 22.29 -16.70
N SER A 59 -11.02 21.26 -17.48
CA SER A 59 -12.04 21.36 -18.52
C SER A 59 -13.45 21.05 -18.02
N ALA A 60 -13.58 20.28 -16.93
CA ALA A 60 -14.87 20.03 -16.28
C ALA A 60 -14.73 19.75 -14.77
N VAL A 61 -15.84 19.93 -14.06
CA VAL A 61 -15.98 19.64 -12.62
C VAL A 61 -17.19 18.73 -12.42
N LEU A 62 -17.07 17.72 -11.54
CA LEU A 62 -18.07 16.66 -11.31
C LEU A 62 -18.47 15.92 -12.60
N SER A 63 -17.49 15.49 -13.37
CA SER A 63 -17.68 14.81 -14.65
C SER A 63 -17.98 13.31 -14.45
N PRO A 64 -19.12 12.77 -14.91
CA PRO A 64 -19.46 11.35 -14.79
C PRO A 64 -18.64 10.42 -15.69
N GLY A 65 -17.90 10.97 -16.67
CA GLY A 65 -17.27 10.22 -17.77
C GLY A 65 -18.04 10.45 -19.07
N THR A 66 -17.50 9.98 -20.20
CA THR A 66 -18.10 10.17 -21.53
C THR A 66 -18.55 8.86 -22.18
N ALA A 67 -18.53 7.74 -21.44
CA ALA A 67 -19.02 6.46 -21.93
C ALA A 67 -20.55 6.47 -22.11
N GLU A 68 -21.07 5.79 -23.14
CA GLU A 68 -22.51 5.76 -23.49
C GLU A 68 -23.42 5.31 -22.34
N ASN A 69 -22.91 4.46 -21.44
CA ASN A 69 -23.64 3.95 -20.27
C ASN A 69 -23.02 4.42 -18.94
N ALA A 70 -22.43 5.62 -18.92
CA ALA A 70 -21.84 6.17 -17.70
C ALA A 70 -22.91 6.35 -16.61
N LEU A 71 -22.60 5.88 -15.40
CA LEU A 71 -23.45 6.14 -14.23
C LEU A 71 -23.48 7.64 -13.94
N PRO A 72 -24.56 8.16 -13.32
CA PRO A 72 -24.56 9.50 -12.76
C PRO A 72 -23.37 9.71 -11.84
N PHE A 73 -22.76 10.90 -11.87
CA PHE A 73 -21.48 11.19 -11.20
C PHE A 73 -21.42 10.69 -9.75
N GLY A 74 -22.45 10.96 -8.95
CA GLY A 74 -22.48 10.53 -7.54
C GLY A 74 -22.44 9.01 -7.37
N LEU A 75 -23.20 8.27 -8.20
CA LEU A 75 -23.21 6.81 -8.17
C LEU A 75 -21.88 6.23 -8.68
N ALA A 76 -21.32 6.80 -9.75
CA ALA A 76 -20.02 6.42 -10.27
C ALA A 76 -18.93 6.61 -9.20
N LEU A 77 -18.91 7.76 -8.52
CA LEU A 77 -17.94 8.08 -7.48
C LEU A 77 -18.05 7.09 -6.30
N ILE A 78 -19.27 6.78 -5.84
CA ILE A 78 -19.49 5.79 -4.78
C ILE A 78 -18.95 4.41 -5.20
N ALA A 79 -19.19 4.01 -6.45
CA ALA A 79 -18.68 2.76 -6.98
C ALA A 79 -17.14 2.73 -6.98
N PHE A 80 -16.48 3.80 -7.43
CA PHE A 80 -15.02 3.91 -7.41
C PHE A 80 -14.44 3.93 -5.99
N VAL A 81 -15.10 4.61 -5.04
CA VAL A 81 -14.71 4.57 -3.62
C VAL A 81 -14.73 3.14 -3.09
N GLY A 82 -15.83 2.41 -3.32
CA GLY A 82 -15.95 1.00 -2.92
C GLY A 82 -14.90 0.10 -3.59
N GLN A 83 -14.72 0.27 -4.90
CA GLN A 83 -13.73 -0.47 -5.69
C GLN A 83 -12.31 -0.24 -5.15
N PHE A 84 -11.89 1.01 -4.99
CA PHE A 84 -10.51 1.31 -4.57
C PHE A 84 -10.25 0.99 -3.11
N LEU A 85 -11.27 1.04 -2.26
CA LEU A 85 -11.14 0.55 -0.88
C LEU A 85 -10.90 -0.96 -0.89
N PHE A 86 -11.67 -1.70 -1.70
CA PHE A 86 -11.47 -3.14 -1.88
C PHE A 86 -10.08 -3.45 -2.43
N VAL A 87 -9.64 -2.74 -3.49
CA VAL A 87 -8.30 -2.91 -4.08
C VAL A 87 -7.22 -2.63 -3.05
N GLY A 88 -7.30 -1.51 -2.33
CA GLY A 88 -6.34 -1.17 -1.28
C GLY A 88 -6.25 -2.24 -0.20
N VAL A 89 -7.38 -2.70 0.35
CA VAL A 89 -7.37 -3.77 1.36
C VAL A 89 -6.81 -5.07 0.79
N TRP A 90 -7.26 -5.47 -0.40
CA TRP A 90 -6.89 -6.74 -1.01
C TRP A 90 -5.40 -6.79 -1.36
N GLU A 91 -4.90 -5.79 -2.07
CA GLU A 91 -3.52 -5.76 -2.53
C GLU A 91 -2.56 -5.57 -1.37
N GLU A 92 -2.88 -4.73 -0.38
CA GLU A 92 -2.00 -4.59 0.79
C GLU A 92 -1.95 -5.89 1.61
N LEU A 93 -3.07 -6.59 1.78
CA LEU A 93 -3.06 -7.90 2.42
C LEU A 93 -2.22 -8.93 1.64
N LEU A 94 -2.33 -8.95 0.31
CA LEU A 94 -1.58 -9.87 -0.54
C LEU A 94 -0.07 -9.54 -0.57
N PHE A 95 0.29 -8.29 -0.88
CA PHE A 95 1.68 -7.91 -1.10
C PHE A 95 2.45 -7.71 0.20
N ARG A 96 1.84 -7.11 1.23
CA ARG A 96 2.53 -6.74 2.48
C ARG A 96 2.26 -7.78 3.57
N GLY A 97 0.98 -8.10 3.75
CA GLY A 97 0.58 -9.14 4.69
C GLY A 97 1.20 -10.49 4.34
N LEU A 98 1.04 -10.95 3.09
CA LEU A 98 1.43 -12.30 2.69
C LEU A 98 2.81 -12.39 2.02
N ILE A 99 3.00 -11.76 0.86
CA ILE A 99 4.22 -11.92 0.05
C ILE A 99 5.46 -11.41 0.77
N LEU A 100 5.43 -10.16 1.25
CA LEU A 100 6.58 -9.53 1.94
C LEU A 100 6.95 -10.35 3.18
N ARG A 101 5.96 -10.70 3.99
CA ARG A 101 6.16 -11.47 5.23
C ARG A 101 6.72 -12.86 4.96
N ASN A 102 6.11 -13.63 4.06
CA ASN A 102 6.58 -14.98 3.75
C ASN A 102 7.97 -14.96 3.10
N ALA A 103 8.26 -13.97 2.26
CA ALA A 103 9.59 -13.77 1.70
C ALA A 103 10.61 -13.46 2.81
N ALA A 104 10.29 -12.56 3.74
CA ALA A 104 11.17 -12.25 4.87
C ALA A 104 11.42 -13.48 5.76
N GLU A 105 10.40 -14.30 6.01
CA GLU A 105 10.55 -15.56 6.75
C GLU A 105 11.43 -16.57 5.99
N GLY A 106 11.25 -16.70 4.67
CA GLY A 106 12.03 -17.61 3.82
C GLY A 106 13.50 -17.20 3.66
N PHE A 107 13.80 -15.90 3.61
CA PHE A 107 15.18 -15.40 3.52
C PHE A 107 15.95 -15.48 4.85
N ARG A 108 15.26 -15.81 5.95
CA ARG A 108 15.91 -15.97 7.25
C ARG A 108 16.76 -17.24 7.27
N THR A 109 18.07 -17.06 7.19
CA THR A 109 19.06 -18.13 7.33
C THR A 109 20.07 -17.77 8.42
N ARG A 110 20.89 -18.73 8.87
CA ARG A 110 21.97 -18.46 9.85
C ARG A 110 22.99 -17.38 9.38
N ARG A 111 23.00 -17.04 8.09
CA ARG A 111 23.95 -16.09 7.49
C ARG A 111 23.32 -14.71 7.19
N VAL A 112 22.01 -14.57 7.30
CA VAL A 112 21.29 -13.33 6.97
C VAL A 112 20.69 -12.75 8.25
N SER A 113 20.98 -11.48 8.53
CA SER A 113 20.40 -10.78 9.67
C SER A 113 18.89 -10.59 9.50
N ASP A 114 18.15 -10.45 10.60
CA ASP A 114 16.70 -10.20 10.54
C ASP A 114 16.36 -8.98 9.67
N ARG A 115 17.15 -7.90 9.80
CA ARG A 115 17.01 -6.71 8.95
C ARG A 115 17.24 -7.02 7.48
N GLY A 116 18.25 -7.82 7.16
CA GLY A 116 18.55 -8.23 5.78
C GLY A 116 17.41 -9.06 5.18
N ALA A 117 16.82 -9.97 5.95
CA ALA A 117 15.69 -10.78 5.50
C ALA A 117 14.44 -9.94 5.23
N VAL A 118 14.12 -8.97 6.10
CA VAL A 118 13.00 -8.04 5.89
C VAL A 118 13.23 -7.14 4.67
N LEU A 119 14.44 -6.62 4.48
CA LEU A 119 14.78 -5.83 3.30
C LEU A 119 14.65 -6.66 2.01
N ALA A 120 15.08 -7.93 2.02
CA ALA A 120 14.90 -8.83 0.90
C ALA A 120 13.41 -9.09 0.60
N GLY A 121 12.58 -9.29 1.63
CA GLY A 121 11.13 -9.41 1.50
C GLY A 121 10.47 -8.14 0.94
N LEU A 122 10.91 -6.96 1.40
CA LEU A 122 10.44 -5.67 0.88
C LEU A 122 10.76 -5.52 -0.61
N VAL A 123 11.99 -5.83 -1.01
CA VAL A 123 12.41 -5.79 -2.42
C VAL A 123 11.59 -6.77 -3.27
N ALA A 124 11.46 -8.02 -2.82
CA ALA A 124 10.69 -9.04 -3.54
C ALA A 124 9.22 -8.64 -3.74
N SER A 125 8.57 -8.17 -2.66
CA SER A 125 7.19 -7.68 -2.70
C SER A 125 7.03 -6.47 -3.63
N SER A 126 7.94 -5.49 -3.55
CA SER A 126 7.88 -4.27 -4.37
C SER A 126 8.13 -4.53 -5.85
N LEU A 127 9.04 -5.45 -6.18
CA LEU A 127 9.28 -5.88 -7.56
C LEU A 127 8.06 -6.60 -8.13
N LEU A 128 7.47 -7.54 -7.37
CA LEU A 128 6.28 -8.26 -7.81
C LEU A 128 5.07 -7.32 -7.96
N PHE A 129 4.94 -6.34 -7.07
CA PHE A 129 3.95 -5.27 -7.21
C PHE A 129 4.14 -4.51 -8.52
N GLY A 130 5.37 -4.14 -8.89
CA GLY A 130 5.66 -3.56 -10.19
C GLY A 130 5.28 -4.47 -11.37
N VAL A 131 5.65 -5.75 -11.31
CA VAL A 131 5.38 -6.72 -12.38
C VAL A 131 3.89 -6.89 -12.66
N VAL A 132 3.04 -6.96 -11.63
CA VAL A 132 1.60 -7.10 -11.84
C VAL A 132 0.95 -5.84 -12.44
N HIS A 133 1.66 -4.70 -12.43
CA HIS A 133 1.25 -3.43 -13.04
C HIS A 133 1.91 -3.19 -14.41
N VAL A 134 2.51 -4.21 -15.03
CA VAL A 134 3.22 -4.07 -16.31
C VAL A 134 2.30 -3.63 -17.45
N ASP A 135 1.04 -4.06 -17.43
CA ASP A 135 0.00 -3.64 -18.37
C ASP A 135 -0.32 -2.14 -18.25
N GLN A 136 -0.13 -1.58 -17.08
CA GLN A 136 -0.26 -0.15 -16.80
C GLN A 136 1.05 0.62 -17.04
N ALA A 137 2.18 -0.08 -17.21
CA ALA A 137 3.50 0.49 -17.42
C ALA A 137 3.88 0.49 -18.90
N THR A 138 3.83 1.64 -19.55
CA THR A 138 4.16 1.78 -20.98
C THR A 138 5.67 1.83 -21.26
N SER A 139 6.53 1.74 -20.22
CA SER A 139 7.99 1.80 -20.34
C SER A 139 8.69 1.27 -19.08
N LEU A 140 9.99 0.98 -19.16
CA LEU A 140 10.81 0.60 -17.99
C LEU A 140 10.79 1.65 -16.86
N PRO A 141 10.90 2.97 -17.13
CA PRO A 141 10.72 3.98 -16.08
C PRO A 141 9.33 3.95 -15.44
N ALA A 142 8.27 3.68 -16.22
CA ALA A 142 6.92 3.53 -15.69
C ALA A 142 6.78 2.30 -14.80
N LEU A 143 7.48 1.19 -15.10
CA LEU A 143 7.56 0.04 -14.21
C LEU A 143 8.28 0.42 -12.90
N GLY A 144 9.36 1.20 -12.99
CA GLY A 144 10.07 1.74 -11.84
C GLY A 144 9.20 2.60 -10.92
N PHE A 145 8.23 3.33 -11.47
CA PHE A 145 7.25 4.09 -10.68
C PHE A 145 6.37 3.17 -9.82
N TRP A 146 5.88 2.06 -10.38
CA TRP A 146 5.09 1.09 -9.62
C TRP A 146 5.92 0.37 -8.56
N VAL A 147 7.18 0.01 -8.86
CA VAL A 147 8.11 -0.54 -7.86
C VAL A 147 8.38 0.46 -6.74
N LEU A 148 8.54 1.75 -7.06
CA LEU A 148 8.74 2.81 -6.08
C LEU A 148 7.52 2.94 -5.16
N MET A 149 6.31 3.00 -5.73
CA MET A 149 5.09 3.02 -4.92
C MET A 149 4.96 1.75 -4.06
N GLY A 150 5.31 0.61 -4.66
CA GLY A 150 5.42 -0.68 -3.99
C GLY A 150 6.29 -0.62 -2.74
N THR A 151 7.45 0.03 -2.88
CA THR A 151 8.45 0.22 -1.83
C THR A 151 7.96 1.16 -0.73
N VAL A 152 7.27 2.25 -1.09
CA VAL A 152 6.71 3.20 -0.10
C VAL A 152 5.68 2.52 0.80
N LEU A 153 4.71 1.83 0.19
CA LEU A 153 3.67 1.09 0.91
C LEU A 153 4.26 -0.04 1.76
N GLY A 154 5.21 -0.80 1.19
CA GLY A 154 5.92 -1.86 1.91
C GLY A 154 6.75 -1.34 3.09
N SER A 155 7.39 -0.17 2.95
CA SER A 155 8.16 0.46 4.01
C SER A 155 7.26 0.90 5.17
N ALA A 156 6.10 1.48 4.87
CA ALA A 156 5.12 1.86 5.89
C ALA A 156 4.65 0.63 6.70
N TYR A 157 4.44 -0.51 6.03
CA TYR A 157 4.13 -1.77 6.71
C TYR A 157 5.30 -2.25 7.59
N VAL A 158 6.52 -2.31 7.05
CA VAL A 158 7.72 -2.76 7.78
C VAL A 158 8.03 -1.91 9.02
N MET A 159 7.65 -0.64 9.01
CA MET A 159 7.84 0.27 10.14
C MET A 159 6.78 0.12 11.25
N THR A 160 5.61 -0.42 10.92
CA THR A 160 4.44 -0.42 11.80
C THR A 160 3.91 -1.81 12.16
N ASP A 161 4.27 -2.85 11.39
CA ASP A 161 3.59 -4.14 11.33
C ASP A 161 2.07 -4.05 11.14
N SER A 162 1.59 -2.94 10.58
CA SER A 162 0.18 -2.64 10.46
C SER A 162 -0.16 -2.30 9.02
N LEU A 163 -1.29 -2.83 8.55
CA LEU A 163 -1.81 -2.51 7.22
C LEU A 163 -2.59 -1.19 7.20
N ALA A 164 -2.77 -0.52 8.34
CA ALA A 164 -3.52 0.74 8.44
C ALA A 164 -3.03 1.80 7.44
N ILE A 165 -1.77 2.24 7.59
CA ILE A 165 -1.18 3.28 6.73
C ILE A 165 -1.10 2.81 5.27
N PRO A 166 -0.58 1.60 4.94
CA PRO A 166 -0.55 1.13 3.56
C PRO A 166 -1.94 1.11 2.90
N VAL A 167 -2.97 0.61 3.59
CA VAL A 167 -4.34 0.56 3.06
C VAL A 167 -4.88 1.96 2.81
N GLY A 168 -4.70 2.87 3.77
CA GLY A 168 -5.12 4.27 3.64
C GLY A 168 -4.43 4.96 2.46
N LEU A 169 -3.11 4.84 2.36
CA LEU A 169 -2.30 5.41 1.28
C LEU A 169 -2.69 4.86 -0.09
N HIS A 170 -2.86 3.54 -0.21
CA HIS A 170 -3.17 2.88 -1.47
C HIS A 170 -4.59 3.24 -1.94
N PHE A 171 -5.59 3.06 -1.07
CA PHE A 171 -6.98 3.45 -1.35
C PHE A 171 -7.06 4.91 -1.83
N ALA A 172 -6.47 5.82 -1.04
CA ALA A 172 -6.54 7.24 -1.35
C ALA A 172 -5.69 7.64 -2.54
N THR A 173 -4.56 6.98 -2.81
CA THR A 173 -3.82 7.20 -4.06
C THR A 173 -4.70 6.89 -5.25
N ASN A 174 -5.33 5.72 -5.28
CA ASN A 174 -6.16 5.34 -6.40
C ASN A 174 -7.33 6.32 -6.59
N LEU A 175 -8.02 6.65 -5.51
CA LEU A 175 -9.16 7.56 -5.58
C LEU A 175 -8.74 9.00 -5.94
N ALA A 176 -7.67 9.52 -5.31
CA ALA A 176 -7.21 10.89 -5.53
C ALA A 176 -6.61 11.06 -6.94
N PHE A 177 -5.76 10.13 -7.35
CA PHE A 177 -5.10 10.16 -8.66
C PHE A 177 -6.08 10.01 -9.82
N ASN A 178 -7.02 9.06 -9.72
CA ASN A 178 -7.94 8.77 -10.82
C ASN A 178 -9.20 9.63 -10.81
N ASN A 179 -9.85 9.79 -9.66
CA ASN A 179 -11.20 10.39 -9.62
C ASN A 179 -11.20 11.80 -9.04
N VAL A 180 -10.41 12.12 -8.02
CA VAL A 180 -10.53 13.46 -7.42
C VAL A 180 -9.77 14.50 -8.24
N TYR A 181 -8.49 14.24 -8.50
CA TYR A 181 -7.61 15.16 -9.22
C TYR A 181 -7.44 14.82 -10.69
N GLY A 182 -7.90 13.64 -11.13
CA GLY A 182 -7.93 13.25 -12.55
C GLY A 182 -6.56 13.22 -13.23
N LEU A 183 -5.48 13.00 -12.47
CA LEU A 183 -4.10 12.92 -12.99
C LEU A 183 -3.93 11.79 -14.01
N SER A 184 -4.75 10.74 -13.91
CA SER A 184 -4.79 9.65 -14.90
C SER A 184 -5.32 10.07 -16.27
N ASN A 185 -5.96 11.24 -16.41
CA ASN A 185 -6.56 11.71 -17.67
C ASN A 185 -5.54 12.01 -18.76
N VAL A 186 -4.24 12.03 -18.43
CA VAL A 186 -3.16 11.94 -19.44
C VAL A 186 -3.29 10.71 -20.33
N ARG A 187 -4.05 9.68 -19.92
CA ARG A 187 -4.44 8.53 -20.74
C ARG A 187 -5.87 8.74 -21.28
N PRO A 188 -6.06 8.89 -22.61
CA PRO A 188 -7.37 9.14 -23.19
C PRO A 188 -8.42 8.08 -22.85
N GLU A 189 -8.02 6.80 -22.85
CA GLU A 189 -8.91 5.68 -22.52
C GLU A 189 -9.44 5.76 -21.08
N THR A 190 -8.58 6.11 -20.12
CA THR A 190 -8.99 6.31 -18.73
C THR A 190 -9.90 7.54 -18.60
N ALA A 191 -9.57 8.64 -19.28
CA ALA A 191 -10.36 9.86 -19.25
C ALA A 191 -11.81 9.64 -19.76
N ALA A 192 -12.00 8.72 -20.71
CA ALA A 192 -13.34 8.42 -21.25
C ALA A 192 -14.26 7.72 -20.23
N ILE A 193 -13.70 6.87 -19.37
CA ILE A 193 -14.48 6.03 -18.45
C ILE A 193 -14.50 6.52 -17.00
N ALA A 194 -13.47 7.25 -16.57
CA ALA A 194 -13.34 7.67 -15.17
C ALA A 194 -14.28 8.83 -14.85
N SER A 195 -15.11 8.65 -13.82
CA SER A 195 -15.82 9.78 -13.21
C SER A 195 -14.83 10.60 -12.38
N THR A 196 -14.74 11.91 -12.63
CA THR A 196 -13.76 12.78 -11.98
C THR A 196 -14.38 14.01 -11.33
N VAL A 197 -13.95 14.36 -10.11
CA VAL A 197 -14.30 15.61 -9.43
C VAL A 197 -13.69 16.78 -10.19
N LEU A 198 -12.38 16.73 -10.48
CA LEU A 198 -11.70 17.65 -11.37
C LEU A 198 -11.26 16.89 -12.62
N ARG A 199 -11.66 17.38 -13.80
CA ARG A 199 -11.21 16.85 -15.09
C ARG A 199 -10.13 17.77 -15.67
N PRO A 200 -8.85 17.50 -15.40
CA PRO A 200 -7.78 18.20 -16.09
C PRO A 200 -7.60 17.65 -17.51
N GLU A 201 -7.25 18.56 -18.42
CA GLU A 201 -6.68 18.27 -19.73
C GLU A 201 -5.22 18.73 -19.73
N PHE A 202 -4.33 17.78 -20.01
CA PHE A 202 -2.89 18.00 -19.95
C PHE A 202 -2.32 18.35 -21.32
N THR A 203 -1.54 19.42 -21.36
CA THR A 203 -0.84 19.93 -22.54
C THR A 203 0.68 19.98 -22.34
N GLY A 204 1.15 19.75 -21.12
CA GLY A 204 2.58 19.79 -20.78
C GLY A 204 3.39 18.59 -21.32
N PRO A 205 4.72 18.65 -21.19
CA PRO A 205 5.61 17.60 -21.68
C PRO A 205 5.33 16.25 -21.02
N THR A 206 5.23 15.17 -21.81
CA THR A 206 4.89 13.82 -21.32
C THR A 206 5.80 13.33 -20.19
N ARG A 207 7.08 13.70 -20.21
CA ARG A 207 8.05 13.35 -19.14
C ARG A 207 7.73 13.99 -17.79
N LEU A 208 6.97 15.09 -17.77
CA LEU A 208 6.59 15.82 -16.57
C LEU A 208 5.19 15.41 -16.13
N VAL A 209 4.24 15.38 -17.07
CA VAL A 209 2.82 15.23 -16.77
C VAL A 209 2.31 13.79 -16.76
N GLY A 210 3.00 12.87 -17.44
CA GLY A 210 2.56 11.49 -17.58
C GLY A 210 2.33 10.78 -16.24
N VAL A 211 1.69 9.60 -16.25
CA VAL A 211 1.41 8.83 -15.03
C VAL A 211 2.67 8.64 -14.18
N SER A 212 3.76 8.21 -14.82
CA SER A 212 5.10 8.11 -14.22
C SER A 212 5.99 9.33 -14.48
N GLY A 213 5.38 10.49 -14.77
CA GLY A 213 6.07 11.74 -15.03
C GLY A 213 6.74 12.29 -13.76
N LEU A 214 7.74 13.14 -13.92
CA LEU A 214 8.57 13.63 -12.81
C LEU A 214 7.76 14.32 -11.70
N ILE A 215 6.66 14.99 -12.02
CA ILE A 215 5.80 15.61 -11.01
C ILE A 215 5.12 14.55 -10.14
N ASN A 216 4.61 13.49 -10.75
CA ASN A 216 3.97 12.38 -10.05
C ASN A 216 4.99 11.53 -9.27
N VAL A 217 6.22 11.35 -9.79
CA VAL A 217 7.33 10.76 -9.03
C VAL A 217 7.64 11.61 -7.79
N GLY A 218 7.70 12.94 -7.94
CA GLY A 218 7.86 13.87 -6.82
C GLY A 218 6.76 13.74 -5.77
N ALA A 219 5.52 13.52 -6.20
CA ALA A 219 4.40 13.27 -5.29
C ALA A 219 4.56 11.96 -4.50
N VAL A 220 5.04 10.88 -5.13
CA VAL A 220 5.34 9.61 -4.43
C VAL A 220 6.47 9.80 -3.41
N VAL A 221 7.51 10.56 -3.74
CA VAL A 221 8.58 10.91 -2.80
C VAL A 221 8.03 11.74 -1.63
N LEU A 222 7.11 12.68 -1.89
CA LEU A 222 6.44 13.45 -0.85
C LEU A 222 5.57 12.56 0.06
N ILE A 223 4.83 11.60 -0.51
CA ILE A 223 4.08 10.59 0.26
C ILE A 223 5.03 9.84 1.21
N ALA A 224 6.18 9.39 0.70
CA ALA A 224 7.18 8.69 1.50
C ALA A 224 7.71 9.57 2.65
N ALA A 225 8.04 10.83 2.35
CA ALA A 225 8.56 11.79 3.32
C ALA A 225 7.54 12.13 4.42
N LEU A 226 6.31 12.45 4.05
CA LEU A 226 5.23 12.78 5.00
C LEU A 226 4.87 11.58 5.88
N THR A 227 4.77 10.39 5.27
CA THR A 227 4.49 9.15 6.01
C THR A 227 5.61 8.85 7.00
N THR A 228 6.87 8.93 6.56
CA THR A 228 8.02 8.71 7.43
C THR A 228 8.07 9.74 8.56
N GLY A 229 7.83 11.02 8.25
CA GLY A 229 7.76 12.09 9.24
C GLY A 229 6.69 11.84 10.30
N TYR A 230 5.46 11.51 9.88
CA TYR A 230 4.39 11.12 10.80
C TYR A 230 4.81 9.95 11.70
N LEU A 231 5.37 8.89 11.11
CA LEU A 231 5.82 7.72 11.85
C LEU A 231 6.94 8.03 12.85
N THR A 232 7.87 8.92 12.50
CA THR A 232 8.93 9.35 13.42
C THR A 232 8.38 10.09 14.63
N ILE A 233 7.38 10.95 14.43
CA ILE A 233 6.76 11.74 15.50
C ILE A 233 5.88 10.85 16.38
N GLN A 234 5.12 9.95 15.78
CA GLN A 234 4.13 9.15 16.50
C GLN A 234 4.74 7.97 17.26
N TYR A 235 5.83 7.39 16.76
CA TYR A 235 6.36 6.12 17.26
C TYR A 235 7.79 6.18 17.83
N ASP A 236 8.37 7.38 17.97
CA ASP A 236 9.65 7.77 18.63
C ASP A 236 10.94 7.08 18.14
N ARG A 237 10.86 5.92 17.48
CA ARG A 237 11.97 5.22 16.83
C ARG A 237 11.48 4.45 15.60
N LEU A 238 12.03 4.81 14.43
CA LEU A 238 11.96 4.00 13.21
C LEU A 238 12.72 2.69 13.44
N GLY A 239 11.99 1.67 13.90
CA GLY A 239 12.47 0.30 13.96
C GLY A 239 11.83 -0.51 12.85
N VAL A 240 12.52 -1.53 12.36
CA VAL A 240 11.87 -2.62 11.61
C VAL A 240 11.00 -3.37 12.61
N ARG A 241 9.69 -3.11 12.56
CA ARG A 241 8.67 -3.71 13.43
C ARG A 241 7.86 -4.63 12.52
N VAL A 242 8.23 -5.90 12.47
CA VAL A 242 7.37 -6.95 11.90
C VAL A 242 7.15 -7.94 13.04
N SER A 243 6.16 -7.65 13.87
CA SER A 243 5.76 -8.38 15.08
C SER A 243 4.93 -9.63 14.75
N SER A 244 5.62 -10.66 14.23
CA SER A 244 5.38 -12.08 14.59
C SER A 244 6.51 -13.00 14.13
N VAL A 245 7.69 -12.45 13.78
CA VAL A 245 8.90 -13.25 13.52
C VAL A 245 9.54 -13.73 14.84
N TYR A 246 9.10 -13.20 15.99
CA TYR A 246 9.73 -13.34 17.30
C TYR A 246 8.96 -14.25 18.25
N ALA A 247 8.99 -15.55 17.97
CA ALA A 247 9.19 -16.65 18.93
C ALA A 247 8.82 -17.97 18.23
N PRO A 248 9.76 -18.90 17.97
CA PRO A 248 9.35 -20.28 18.11
C PRO A 248 8.96 -20.44 19.57
N ASP A 249 7.74 -20.89 19.81
CA ASP A 249 7.25 -21.29 21.13
C ASP A 249 8.33 -22.15 21.82
N ARG A 250 9.07 -21.56 22.76
CA ARG A 250 10.18 -22.22 23.47
C ARG A 250 9.73 -22.94 24.73
N ASP A 251 8.42 -22.98 25.01
CA ASP A 251 7.88 -23.52 26.25
C ASP A 251 7.23 -24.90 26.14
N SER A 252 7.33 -25.60 25.01
CA SER A 252 6.79 -26.97 24.88
C SER A 252 7.82 -28.11 25.02
N THR A 253 9.09 -27.83 25.35
CA THR A 253 10.13 -28.89 25.44
C THR A 253 11.07 -28.83 26.66
N ARG A 254 10.71 -28.13 27.73
CA ARG A 254 11.40 -28.23 29.03
C ARG A 254 10.41 -28.39 30.18
N GLY A 255 9.76 -29.54 30.24
CA GLY A 255 8.84 -29.87 31.32
C GLY A 255 8.51 -31.35 31.34
N GLY A 256 9.52 -32.22 31.36
CA GLY A 256 9.28 -33.66 31.35
C GLY A 256 10.55 -34.47 31.22
N ASP A 257 11.52 -34.20 32.09
CA ASP A 257 12.40 -35.23 32.66
C ASP A 257 13.44 -34.52 33.53
N LEU A 258 13.37 -34.80 34.83
CA LEU A 258 14.48 -35.15 35.72
C LEU A 258 13.95 -35.16 37.17
N ASP A 259 13.63 -36.38 37.61
CA ASP A 259 14.14 -36.98 38.84
C ASP A 259 13.83 -36.31 40.20
N GLN A 260 12.85 -36.89 40.90
CA GLN A 260 12.97 -37.10 42.35
C GLN A 260 12.50 -38.52 42.71
N GLY A 261 13.36 -39.49 42.45
CA GLY A 261 13.37 -40.73 43.22
C GLY A 261 14.03 -40.50 44.58
N ALA A 262 13.25 -40.33 45.64
CA ALA A 262 13.63 -40.71 47.01
C ALA A 262 12.46 -40.56 47.97
N HIS A 263 11.71 -41.63 48.23
CA HIS A 263 11.23 -41.96 49.58
C HIS A 263 10.76 -43.42 49.63
N ALA A 264 11.66 -44.28 50.12
CA ALA A 264 11.32 -45.56 50.71
C ALA A 264 11.85 -45.57 52.15
N ARG A 265 11.12 -46.27 53.03
CA ARG A 265 11.33 -46.51 54.47
C ARG A 265 10.81 -45.33 55.32
N ARG A 266 9.84 -45.49 56.23
CA ARG A 266 9.38 -46.60 57.08
C ARG A 266 7.89 -46.46 57.37
#